data_AF-A0A8S3Y179-F1
#
_entry.id   AF-A0A8S3Y179-F1
#
_cell.length_a   1.000
_cell.length_b   1.000
_cell.length_c   1.000
_cell.angle_alpha   90.00
_cell.angle_beta   90.00
_cell.angle_gamma   90.00
#
_symmetry.space_group_name_H-M   'P 1'
#
loop_
_entity.id
_entity.type
_entity.pdbx_description
1 polymer ?
#
loop_
_entity_poly.entity_id
_entity_poly.type
_entity_poly.pdbx_seq_one_letter_code
_entity_poly.pdbx_strand_id
1 'polypeptide(L)'
;MTYWRPASKDMVFYDKYEDVPEKWQTVVRPQMFPPKPEDLDKYNLEKCIRILPHHQDTGGFFVAVFEKTSQLLWEKAEEEKMGTNETAEVSKEEKKEPPKKKRRMGGYREDPFVFFSGDSEDVFPSIKEYYDLKSDFDSTCLLTRCHVGKKKNIYLVSSVVKDVVQKNENNIKIINTGVKTFVRCDNKNMMCPFRLSQEGLPSISQYIGPKRRVNILKEDLILVLQNDNPSNPPDIKLFSEHTQNLVKDFATGSCILEYQDTESNLKLTLVGWRGVHSLRAYTATPDTVHYLRLLGADYSKYDVNKFKKASDVSDEADTNNVAEVSQCSTSEKEPNGDKENNSDVSINEASKINST
;
A
#
# COMPACT_ATOMS: atom_id res chain seq x y z
N MET A 1 19.31 21.14 -29.20
CA MET A 1 17.87 21.31 -28.87
C MET A 1 17.56 22.79 -28.60
N THR A 2 17.82 23.64 -29.58
CA THR A 2 17.71 25.10 -29.41
C THR A 2 16.65 25.72 -30.33
N TYR A 3 15.97 24.87 -31.12
CA TYR A 3 14.92 25.28 -32.04
C TYR A 3 13.81 24.23 -32.09
N TRP A 4 12.56 24.69 -32.02
CA TRP A 4 11.35 23.92 -32.26
C TRP A 4 10.18 24.88 -32.54
N ARG A 5 9.11 24.35 -33.13
CA ARG A 5 7.89 25.12 -33.42
C ARG A 5 6.69 24.48 -32.75
N PRO A 6 5.96 25.19 -31.88
CA PRO A 6 4.67 24.74 -31.39
C PRO A 6 3.66 24.65 -32.55
N ALA A 7 2.72 23.71 -32.43
CA ALA A 7 1.60 23.59 -33.37
C ALA A 7 0.26 23.74 -32.64
N SER A 8 -0.75 24.31 -33.32
CA SER A 8 -2.14 24.23 -32.87
C SER A 8 -2.72 22.83 -33.08
N LYS A 9 -3.93 22.58 -32.57
CA LYS A 9 -4.65 21.32 -32.81
C LYS A 9 -4.92 21.05 -34.29
N ASP A 10 -5.01 22.10 -35.09
CA ASP A 10 -5.19 22.03 -36.54
C ASP A 10 -3.87 21.73 -37.29
N MET A 11 -2.79 21.39 -36.58
CA MET A 11 -1.45 21.10 -37.13
C MET A 11 -0.78 22.29 -37.83
N VAL A 12 -1.19 23.52 -37.51
CA VAL A 12 -0.54 24.75 -37.97
C VAL A 12 0.62 25.08 -37.02
N PHE A 13 1.83 25.18 -37.57
CA PHE A 13 3.05 25.50 -36.84
C PHE A 13 3.30 27.02 -36.81
N TYR A 14 3.78 27.52 -35.69
CA TYR A 14 4.10 28.94 -35.50
C TYR A 14 5.57 29.12 -35.18
N ASP A 15 6.21 30.12 -35.78
CA ASP A 15 7.60 30.51 -35.48
C ASP A 15 7.68 31.49 -34.30
N LYS A 16 6.64 32.32 -34.12
CA LYS A 16 6.55 33.30 -33.04
C LYS A 16 5.18 33.26 -32.37
N TYR A 17 5.11 33.71 -31.12
CA TYR A 17 3.85 33.74 -30.37
C TYR A 17 2.87 34.77 -30.95
N GLU A 18 3.38 35.88 -31.49
CA GLU A 18 2.58 36.94 -32.09
C GLU A 18 1.77 36.45 -33.31
N ASP A 19 2.21 35.37 -33.95
CA ASP A 19 1.53 34.77 -35.11
C ASP A 19 0.39 33.82 -34.70
N VAL A 20 0.23 33.53 -33.39
CA VAL A 20 -0.79 32.61 -32.87
C VAL A 20 -2.15 33.32 -32.78
N PRO A 21 -3.17 32.86 -33.54
CA PRO A 21 -4.51 33.43 -33.47
C PRO A 21 -5.10 33.37 -32.07
N GLU A 22 -5.90 34.37 -31.69
CA GLU A 22 -6.49 34.49 -30.34
C GLU A 22 -7.19 33.21 -29.85
N LYS A 23 -7.91 32.53 -30.75
CA LYS A 23 -8.57 31.23 -30.46
C LYS A 23 -7.62 30.14 -29.96
N TRP A 24 -6.33 30.22 -30.30
CA TRP A 24 -5.32 29.21 -29.97
C TRP A 24 -4.36 29.65 -28.85
N GLN A 25 -4.42 30.90 -28.38
CA GLN A 25 -3.52 31.42 -27.34
C GLN A 25 -3.69 30.76 -25.96
N THR A 26 -4.79 30.04 -25.73
CA THR A 26 -4.98 29.22 -24.52
C THR A 26 -4.22 27.90 -24.58
N VAL A 27 -3.97 27.40 -25.79
CA VAL A 27 -3.33 26.11 -26.08
C VAL A 27 -1.84 26.29 -26.40
N VAL A 28 -1.50 27.26 -27.24
CA VAL A 28 -0.13 27.61 -27.59
C VAL A 28 0.27 28.84 -26.77
N ARG A 29 1.16 28.66 -25.79
CA ARG A 29 1.58 29.69 -24.85
C ARG A 29 2.96 30.26 -25.21
N PRO A 30 3.30 31.51 -24.81
CA PRO A 30 4.61 32.09 -25.09
C PRO A 30 5.79 31.23 -24.59
N GLN A 31 5.63 30.56 -23.45
CA GLN A 31 6.67 29.72 -22.83
C GLN A 31 6.92 28.41 -23.59
N MET A 32 6.10 28.08 -24.58
CA MET A 32 6.28 26.90 -25.42
C MET A 32 7.23 27.15 -26.59
N PHE A 33 7.63 28.39 -26.86
CA PHE A 33 8.59 28.72 -27.92
C PHE A 33 10.03 28.58 -27.42
N PRO A 34 11.01 28.40 -28.32
CA PRO A 34 12.42 28.36 -27.94
C PRO A 34 12.85 29.61 -27.16
N PRO A 35 13.76 29.48 -26.18
CA PRO A 35 14.36 30.63 -25.53
C PRO A 35 15.01 31.56 -26.55
N LYS A 36 15.11 32.85 -26.20
CA LYS A 36 15.81 33.83 -27.03
C LYS A 36 17.27 33.41 -27.22
N PRO A 37 17.89 33.69 -28.38
CA PRO A 37 19.29 33.34 -28.63
C PRO A 37 20.26 33.83 -27.55
N GLU A 38 19.99 35.00 -26.98
CA GLU A 38 20.79 35.62 -25.91
C GLU A 38 20.77 34.82 -24.59
N ASP A 39 19.72 34.05 -24.35
CA ASP A 39 19.53 33.28 -23.11
C ASP A 39 19.90 31.79 -23.28
N LEU A 40 20.19 31.30 -24.50
CA LEU A 40 20.39 29.87 -24.77
C LEU A 40 21.51 29.25 -23.93
N ASP A 41 22.64 29.94 -23.82
CA ASP A 41 23.82 29.48 -23.08
C ASP A 41 23.55 29.36 -21.56
N LYS A 42 22.58 30.14 -21.05
CA LYS A 42 22.19 30.08 -19.63
C LYS A 42 21.51 28.76 -19.28
N TYR A 43 20.80 28.15 -20.23
CA TYR A 43 19.96 26.99 -19.97
C TYR A 43 20.71 25.65 -20.09
N ASN A 44 21.91 25.63 -20.68
CA ASN A 44 22.71 24.41 -20.89
C ASN A 44 21.89 23.26 -21.53
N LEU A 45 21.07 23.56 -22.54
CA LEU A 45 20.13 22.61 -23.14
C LEU A 45 20.83 21.41 -23.82
N GLU A 46 22.11 21.52 -24.12
CA GLU A 46 22.96 20.44 -24.62
C GLU A 46 23.15 19.29 -23.61
N LYS A 47 22.95 19.55 -22.31
CA LYS A 47 22.99 18.54 -21.24
C LYS A 47 21.65 17.82 -21.05
N CYS A 48 20.57 18.35 -21.63
CA CYS A 48 19.27 17.71 -21.60
C CYS A 48 19.19 16.60 -22.67
N ILE A 49 18.18 15.75 -22.58
CA ILE A 49 17.89 14.71 -23.58
C ILE A 49 16.44 14.82 -24.03
N ARG A 50 16.19 14.73 -25.34
CA ARG A 50 14.84 14.61 -25.91
C ARG A 50 14.70 13.30 -26.66
N ILE A 51 13.74 12.50 -26.24
CA ILE A 51 13.40 11.22 -26.86
C ILE A 51 12.11 11.44 -27.64
N LEU A 52 12.19 11.33 -28.97
CA LEU A 52 11.03 11.50 -29.84
C LEU A 52 10.28 10.17 -29.96
N PRO A 53 8.95 10.18 -30.16
CA PRO A 53 8.16 8.95 -30.23
C PRO A 53 8.72 7.90 -31.21
N HIS A 54 9.18 8.35 -32.38
CA HIS A 54 9.72 7.49 -33.42
C HIS A 54 11.13 6.94 -33.14
N HIS A 55 11.84 7.41 -32.11
CA HIS A 55 13.16 6.88 -31.77
C HIS A 55 13.09 5.48 -31.15
N GLN A 56 12.00 5.15 -30.45
CA GLN A 56 11.86 3.88 -29.71
C GLN A 56 10.44 3.29 -29.75
N ASP A 57 9.60 3.74 -30.69
CA ASP A 57 8.17 3.37 -30.78
C ASP A 57 7.43 3.52 -29.43
N THR A 58 7.70 4.66 -28.77
CA THR A 58 7.23 4.97 -27.41
C THR A 58 6.68 6.40 -27.32
N GLY A 59 6.40 6.88 -26.10
CA GLY A 59 6.04 8.28 -25.86
C GLY A 59 7.17 9.27 -26.16
N GLY A 60 6.83 10.56 -26.20
CA GLY A 60 7.83 11.64 -26.28
C GLY A 60 8.27 12.07 -24.88
N PHE A 61 9.58 12.17 -24.65
CA PHE A 61 10.14 12.56 -23.35
C PHE A 61 11.15 13.70 -23.47
N PHE A 62 11.20 14.52 -22.42
CA PHE A 62 12.26 15.48 -22.19
C PHE A 62 12.85 15.22 -20.80
N VAL A 63 14.15 15.02 -20.74
CA VAL A 63 14.88 14.65 -19.52
C VAL A 63 15.93 15.71 -19.22
N ALA A 64 15.89 16.22 -17.99
CA ALA A 64 16.89 17.11 -17.44
C ALA A 64 17.24 16.65 -16.02
N VAL A 65 18.52 16.68 -15.67
CA VAL A 65 19.04 16.28 -14.34
C VAL A 65 19.70 17.50 -13.71
N PHE A 66 19.33 17.82 -12.48
CA PHE A 66 19.86 18.95 -11.74
C PHE A 66 20.63 18.47 -10.52
N GLU A 67 21.83 19.00 -10.33
CA GLU A 67 22.60 18.85 -9.10
C GLU A 67 22.34 20.05 -8.20
N LYS A 68 21.88 19.79 -6.97
CA LYS A 68 21.71 20.84 -5.96
C LYS A 68 23.07 21.14 -5.32
N THR A 69 23.70 22.25 -5.70
CA THR A 69 25.05 22.63 -5.24
C THR A 69 25.07 23.40 -3.92
N SER A 70 23.94 23.96 -3.48
CA SER A 70 23.81 24.68 -2.22
C SER A 70 22.38 24.64 -1.69
N GLN A 71 22.20 24.96 -0.41
CA GLN A 71 20.87 25.19 0.18
C GLN A 71 20.12 26.30 -0.56
N LEU A 72 18.82 26.12 -0.69
CA LEU A 72 17.90 27.07 -1.29
C LEU A 72 17.60 28.19 -0.29
N LEU A 73 17.23 29.37 -0.79
CA LEU A 73 17.03 30.56 0.04
C LEU A 73 16.02 30.35 1.17
N TRP A 74 14.96 29.59 0.92
CA TRP A 74 13.93 29.28 1.93
C TRP A 74 14.39 28.25 2.96
N GLU A 75 15.34 27.37 2.63
CA GLU A 75 15.90 26.40 3.58
C GLU A 75 16.77 27.12 4.62
N LYS A 76 17.60 28.06 4.18
CA LYS A 76 18.40 28.91 5.08
C LYS A 76 17.53 29.72 6.04
N ALA A 77 16.44 30.28 5.52
CA ALA A 77 15.51 31.07 6.32
C ALA A 77 14.72 30.23 7.35
N GLU A 78 14.56 28.92 7.14
CA GLU A 78 13.94 28.01 8.13
C GLU A 78 14.94 27.59 9.22
N GLU A 79 16.21 27.39 8.88
CA GLU A 79 17.28 27.10 9.85
C GLU A 79 17.52 28.28 10.81
N GLU A 80 17.54 29.51 10.30
CA GLU A 80 17.66 30.73 11.11
C GLU A 80 16.49 30.90 12.09
N LYS A 81 15.28 30.47 11.71
CA LYS A 81 14.08 30.51 12.57
C LYS A 81 14.06 29.40 13.62
N MET A 82 14.66 28.24 13.34
CA MET A 82 14.79 27.16 14.34
C MET A 82 15.92 27.43 15.34
N GLY A 83 16.97 28.16 14.95
CA GLY A 83 18.09 28.54 15.83
C GLY A 83 17.81 29.70 16.80
N THR A 84 16.70 30.42 16.67
CA THR A 84 16.38 31.63 17.46
C THR A 84 15.25 31.45 18.48
N ASN A 85 14.86 30.21 18.79
CA ASN A 85 13.83 29.92 19.80
C ASN A 85 14.32 29.94 21.26
N GLU A 86 15.52 30.44 21.54
CA GLU A 86 15.93 30.85 22.89
C GLU A 86 16.19 32.35 22.92
N THR A 87 15.25 33.06 23.54
CA THR A 87 15.33 34.45 24.05
C THR A 87 15.58 35.58 23.04
N ALA A 88 14.54 36.37 22.75
CA ALA A 88 14.45 37.80 23.10
C ALA A 88 13.25 38.47 22.42
N GLU A 89 12.37 39.06 23.24
CA GLU A 89 11.49 40.14 22.82
C GLU A 89 12.34 41.34 22.38
N VAL A 90 11.99 41.98 21.26
CA VAL A 90 11.67 43.43 21.15
C VAL A 90 11.53 43.81 19.67
N SER A 91 10.53 44.65 19.46
CA SER A 91 9.95 45.24 18.25
C SER A 91 10.88 45.71 17.14
N LYS A 92 10.55 45.36 15.89
CA LYS A 92 10.64 46.26 14.72
C LYS A 92 9.42 46.10 13.82
N GLU A 93 8.81 47.23 13.50
CA GLU A 93 7.72 47.36 12.53
C GLU A 93 8.25 47.15 11.11
N GLU A 94 7.91 46.02 10.50
CA GLU A 94 7.97 45.84 9.05
C GLU A 94 6.60 45.44 8.51
N LYS A 95 6.25 46.01 7.35
CA LYS A 95 4.95 45.92 6.68
C LYS A 95 4.53 44.44 6.52
N LYS A 96 3.50 44.05 7.28
CA LYS A 96 2.90 42.71 7.21
C LYS A 96 2.25 42.50 5.84
N GLU A 97 2.85 41.65 5.01
CA GLU A 97 2.11 40.96 3.96
C GLU A 97 0.87 40.27 4.58
N PRO A 98 -0.28 40.23 3.89
CA PRO A 98 -1.47 39.61 4.44
C PRO A 98 -1.14 38.16 4.83
N PRO A 99 -1.49 37.74 6.06
CA PRO A 99 -1.11 36.42 6.55
C PRO A 99 -1.65 35.38 5.57
N LYS A 100 -0.74 34.65 4.92
CA LYS A 100 -1.10 33.47 4.14
C LYS A 100 -1.86 32.56 5.10
N LYS A 101 -3.18 32.46 4.92
CA LYS A 101 -4.03 31.54 5.69
C LYS A 101 -3.37 30.17 5.58
N LYS A 102 -2.80 29.68 6.69
CA LYS A 102 -2.36 28.28 6.78
C LYS A 102 -3.56 27.46 6.32
N ARG A 103 -3.37 26.69 5.24
CA ARG A 103 -4.45 25.83 4.71
C ARG A 103 -4.94 25.02 5.90
N ARG A 104 -6.20 25.22 6.30
CA ARG A 104 -6.81 24.38 7.33
C ARG A 104 -6.80 22.97 6.76
N MET A 105 -5.94 22.10 7.29
CA MET A 105 -5.88 20.67 6.99
C MET A 105 -7.07 19.94 7.64
N GLY A 106 -8.27 20.55 7.62
CA GLY A 106 -9.49 19.98 8.16
C GLY A 106 -10.30 19.37 7.03
N GLY A 107 -10.45 18.04 7.04
CA GLY A 107 -11.29 17.38 6.02
C GLY A 107 -11.37 15.87 6.06
N TYR A 108 -10.51 15.17 6.82
CA TYR A 108 -10.64 13.72 6.99
C TYR A 108 -10.07 13.32 8.35
N ARG A 109 -10.89 12.69 9.18
CA ARG A 109 -10.55 12.24 10.55
C ARG A 109 -10.01 10.82 10.44
N GLU A 110 -8.74 10.70 10.06
CA GLU A 110 -8.00 9.44 10.09
C GLU A 110 -7.12 9.40 11.33
N ASP A 111 -6.99 8.24 11.95
CA ASP A 111 -6.09 8.04 13.07
C ASP A 111 -4.63 8.22 12.63
N PRO A 112 -3.78 8.85 13.47
CA PRO A 112 -2.38 9.04 13.15
C PRO A 112 -1.64 7.70 13.05
N PHE A 113 -0.51 7.72 12.36
CA PHE A 113 0.40 6.58 12.33
C PHE A 113 1.21 6.55 13.63
N VAL A 114 0.94 5.56 14.46
CA VAL A 114 1.63 5.36 15.74
C VAL A 114 2.68 4.28 15.58
N PHE A 115 3.95 4.66 15.73
CA PHE A 115 5.07 3.73 15.74
C PHE A 115 5.13 2.92 17.02
N PHE A 116 5.63 1.70 16.92
CA PHE A 116 5.88 0.84 18.06
C PHE A 116 6.96 1.46 18.96
N SER A 117 6.77 1.27 20.27
CA SER A 117 7.74 1.66 21.29
C SER A 117 8.96 0.71 21.37
N GLY A 118 9.21 -0.07 20.32
CA GLY A 118 10.23 -1.09 20.28
C GLY A 118 9.76 -2.40 20.93
N ASP A 119 10.68 -3.08 21.61
CA ASP A 119 10.42 -4.40 22.21
C ASP A 119 9.46 -4.36 23.41
N SER A 120 9.20 -3.17 23.97
CA SER A 120 8.23 -2.95 25.05
C SER A 120 6.78 -2.91 24.58
N GLU A 121 6.53 -2.90 23.26
CA GLU A 121 5.17 -2.85 22.73
C GLU A 121 4.39 -4.12 23.09
N ASP A 122 3.24 -4.00 23.76
CA ASP A 122 2.48 -5.14 24.34
C ASP A 122 2.32 -6.37 23.43
N VAL A 123 2.08 -6.16 22.14
CA VAL A 123 1.84 -7.24 21.17
C VAL A 123 3.12 -7.82 20.59
N PHE A 124 4.23 -7.08 20.62
CA PHE A 124 5.44 -7.42 19.89
C PHE A 124 6.19 -8.64 20.45
N PRO A 125 6.34 -8.84 21.79
CA PRO A 125 6.96 -10.05 22.33
C PRO A 125 6.33 -11.33 21.80
N SER A 126 4.99 -11.39 21.74
CA SER A 126 4.26 -12.56 21.20
C SER A 126 4.55 -12.79 19.71
N ILE A 127 4.66 -11.73 18.91
CA ILE A 127 5.00 -11.80 17.49
C ILE A 127 6.45 -12.28 17.32
N LYS A 128 7.38 -11.69 18.09
CA LYS A 128 8.82 -12.01 18.06
C LYS A 128 9.08 -13.47 18.37
N GLU A 129 8.48 -13.99 19.43
CA GLU A 129 8.59 -15.39 19.82
C GLU A 129 7.93 -16.33 18.79
N TYR A 130 6.70 -16.01 18.36
CA TYR A 130 5.93 -16.87 17.47
C TYR A 130 6.57 -17.02 16.09
N TYR A 131 7.10 -15.94 15.53
CA TYR A 131 7.75 -15.94 14.21
C TYR A 131 9.25 -16.16 14.28
N ASP A 132 9.81 -16.38 15.48
CA ASP A 132 11.23 -16.56 15.68
C ASP A 132 12.02 -15.41 15.02
N LEU A 133 11.56 -14.17 15.24
CA LEU A 133 12.12 -13.01 14.57
C LEU A 133 13.59 -12.85 14.94
N LYS A 134 14.43 -12.64 13.92
CA LYS A 134 15.85 -12.37 14.10
C LYS A 134 16.07 -11.14 14.98
N SER A 135 17.17 -11.15 15.73
CA SER A 135 17.51 -10.09 16.67
C SER A 135 17.92 -8.76 16.00
N ASP A 136 18.23 -8.78 14.71
CA ASP A 136 18.56 -7.60 13.90
C ASP A 136 17.32 -6.87 13.35
N PHE A 137 16.12 -7.41 13.57
CA PHE A 137 14.88 -6.76 13.18
C PHE A 137 14.57 -5.55 14.09
N ASP A 138 14.46 -4.37 13.49
CA ASP A 138 14.07 -3.15 14.20
C ASP A 138 12.54 -3.06 14.36
N SER A 139 12.07 -3.40 15.55
CA SER A 139 10.66 -3.34 15.92
C SER A 139 10.08 -1.91 15.90
N THR A 140 10.91 -0.87 16.01
CA THR A 140 10.47 0.53 15.95
C THR A 140 10.08 0.98 14.55
N CYS A 141 10.37 0.17 13.52
CA CYS A 141 9.90 0.37 12.15
C CYS A 141 8.50 -0.21 11.90
N LEU A 142 7.87 -0.82 12.91
CA LEU A 142 6.47 -1.21 12.88
C LEU A 142 5.57 -0.05 13.31
N LEU A 143 4.43 0.09 12.65
CA LEU A 143 3.46 1.13 12.94
C LEU A 143 2.02 0.67 12.75
N THR A 144 1.09 1.37 13.38
CA THR A 144 -0.35 1.10 13.30
C THR A 144 -1.15 2.38 13.05
N ARG A 145 -2.35 2.23 12.50
CA ARG A 145 -3.34 3.31 12.35
C ARG A 145 -4.37 3.28 13.48
N CYS A 146 -3.89 3.22 14.72
CA CYS A 146 -4.76 3.13 15.88
C CYS A 146 -4.00 3.61 17.10
N HIS A 147 -4.46 4.69 17.73
CA HIS A 147 -3.89 5.16 18.99
C HIS A 147 -4.46 4.39 20.19
N VAL A 148 -5.74 4.02 20.14
CA VAL A 148 -6.46 3.38 21.25
C VAL A 148 -7.26 2.18 20.75
N GLY A 149 -7.07 1.04 21.40
CA GLY A 149 -7.82 -0.18 21.13
C GLY A 149 -6.99 -1.28 20.46
N LYS A 150 -7.70 -2.25 19.86
CA LYS A 150 -7.07 -3.42 19.25
C LYS A 150 -6.45 -3.06 17.90
N LYS A 151 -5.13 -3.21 17.82
CA LYS A 151 -4.35 -3.07 16.58
C LYS A 151 -4.81 -4.10 15.54
N LYS A 152 -5.54 -3.67 14.51
CA LYS A 152 -6.05 -4.55 13.43
C LYS A 152 -4.97 -4.94 12.43
N ASN A 153 -4.22 -3.95 11.94
CA ASN A 153 -3.14 -4.13 10.96
C ASN A 153 -1.87 -3.47 11.48
N ILE A 154 -0.74 -4.14 11.33
CA ILE A 154 0.59 -3.59 11.60
C ILE A 154 1.32 -3.48 10.27
N TYR A 155 1.86 -2.29 10.01
CA TYR A 155 2.59 -1.94 8.81
C TYR A 155 4.08 -1.87 9.11
N LEU A 156 4.90 -2.24 8.14
CA LEU A 156 6.35 -2.11 8.19
C LEU A 156 6.79 -0.97 7.27
N VAL A 157 7.71 -0.15 7.74
CA VAL A 157 8.41 0.86 6.94
C VAL A 157 9.92 0.66 7.03
N SER A 158 10.68 1.34 6.15
CA SER A 158 12.11 1.53 6.37
C SER A 158 12.36 2.61 7.42
N SER A 159 13.55 2.60 8.03
CA SER A 159 13.99 3.65 8.97
C SER A 159 13.91 5.06 8.36
N VAL A 160 14.27 5.21 7.09
CA VAL A 160 14.17 6.50 6.37
C VAL A 160 12.72 6.96 6.28
N VAL A 161 11.78 6.06 5.96
CA VAL A 161 10.35 6.42 5.89
C VAL A 161 9.80 6.74 7.28
N LYS A 162 10.24 6.03 8.33
CA LYS A 162 9.92 6.37 9.72
C LYS A 162 10.32 7.81 10.05
N ASP A 163 11.56 8.19 9.75
CA ASP A 163 12.06 9.55 9.99
C ASP A 163 11.25 10.60 9.22
N VAL A 164 10.91 10.32 7.96
CA VAL A 164 10.06 11.19 7.14
C VAL A 164 8.69 11.36 7.78
N VAL A 165 8.06 10.29 8.25
CA VAL A 165 6.74 10.35 8.89
C VAL A 165 6.82 11.19 10.17
N GLN A 166 7.75 10.88 11.07
CA GLN A 166 7.88 11.56 12.37
C GLN A 166 8.21 13.05 12.22
N LYS A 167 9.08 13.42 11.27
CA LYS A 167 9.43 14.83 11.02
C LYS A 167 8.31 15.65 10.38
N ASN A 168 7.32 14.99 9.77
CA ASN A 168 6.27 15.65 8.99
C ASN A 168 4.86 15.47 9.54
N GLU A 169 4.67 14.78 10.66
CA GLU A 169 3.35 14.46 11.23
C GLU A 169 2.46 15.70 11.42
N ASN A 170 3.07 16.85 11.75
CA ASN A 170 2.36 18.12 11.95
C ASN A 170 2.20 18.97 10.67
N ASN A 171 2.91 18.64 9.59
CA ASN A 171 3.05 19.49 8.39
C ASN A 171 2.41 18.87 7.15
N ILE A 172 2.44 17.54 7.04
CA ILE A 172 1.97 16.78 5.89
C ILE A 172 0.97 15.74 6.39
N LYS A 173 -0.18 15.69 5.72
CA LYS A 173 -1.13 14.61 5.94
C LYS A 173 -0.73 13.40 5.12
N ILE A 174 -0.37 12.33 5.81
CA ILE A 174 0.03 11.06 5.19
C ILE A 174 -1.20 10.16 5.10
N ILE A 175 -1.64 9.89 3.87
CA ILE A 175 -2.82 9.04 3.61
C ILE A 175 -2.47 7.56 3.70
N ASN A 176 -1.38 7.12 3.09
CA ASN A 176 -0.92 5.74 3.15
C ASN A 176 0.60 5.74 3.41
N THR A 177 1.08 4.83 4.25
CA THR A 177 2.52 4.58 4.42
C THR A 177 2.75 3.16 4.92
N GLY A 178 3.93 2.63 4.61
CA GLY A 178 4.34 1.27 4.94
C GLY A 178 3.60 0.18 4.17
N VAL A 179 3.99 -1.05 4.45
CA VAL A 179 3.44 -2.26 3.83
C VAL A 179 2.79 -3.10 4.92
N LYS A 180 1.54 -3.52 4.70
CA LYS A 180 0.79 -4.29 5.69
C LYS A 180 1.47 -5.65 5.88
N THR A 181 2.04 -5.87 7.06
CA THR A 181 2.91 -7.02 7.35
C THR A 181 2.22 -8.02 8.26
N PHE A 182 1.55 -7.55 9.31
CA PHE A 182 0.80 -8.41 10.22
C PHE A 182 -0.67 -7.99 10.27
N VAL A 183 -1.56 -8.97 10.26
CA VAL A 183 -3.02 -8.79 10.33
C VAL A 183 -3.55 -9.54 11.53
N ARG A 184 -4.37 -8.87 12.35
CA ARG A 184 -4.95 -9.46 13.54
C ARG A 184 -5.86 -10.64 13.21
N CYS A 185 -5.77 -11.70 13.99
CA CYS A 185 -6.60 -12.91 13.93
C CYS A 185 -7.07 -13.23 15.34
N ASP A 186 -8.35 -12.96 15.64
CA ASP A 186 -8.93 -13.16 16.97
C ASP A 186 -9.47 -14.60 17.13
N ASN A 187 -8.62 -15.60 16.96
CA ASN A 187 -8.97 -17.00 17.24
C ASN A 187 -8.56 -17.39 18.67
N LYS A 188 -9.50 -17.98 19.44
CA LYS A 188 -9.35 -18.29 20.87
C LYS A 188 -8.16 -19.21 21.22
N ASN A 189 -7.65 -19.99 20.26
CA ASN A 189 -6.59 -20.99 20.47
C ASN A 189 -5.23 -20.58 19.86
N MET A 190 -5.00 -19.30 19.57
CA MET A 190 -3.75 -18.85 18.95
C MET A 190 -2.75 -18.32 19.97
N MET A 191 -1.50 -18.78 19.84
CA MET A 191 -0.35 -18.27 20.61
C MET A 191 0.02 -16.82 20.23
N CYS A 192 -0.19 -16.45 18.96
CA CYS A 192 0.03 -15.10 18.45
C CYS A 192 -1.25 -14.60 17.78
N PRO A 193 -1.79 -13.43 18.16
CA PRO A 193 -3.03 -12.90 17.61
C PRO A 193 -2.83 -12.24 16.24
N PHE A 194 -1.70 -12.48 15.56
CA PHE A 194 -1.36 -11.89 14.27
C PHE A 194 -0.87 -12.94 13.29
N ARG A 195 -1.44 -12.91 12.08
CA ARG A 195 -0.95 -13.64 10.90
C ARG A 195 -0.09 -12.75 10.02
N LEU A 196 0.76 -13.36 9.21
CA LEU A 196 1.42 -12.65 8.11
C LEU A 196 0.42 -12.21 7.04
N SER A 197 0.75 -11.12 6.37
CA SER A 197 0.08 -10.62 5.18
C SER A 197 0.93 -10.96 3.95
N GLN A 198 0.30 -11.45 2.89
CA GLN A 198 1.00 -11.74 1.62
C GLN A 198 1.69 -10.49 1.05
N GLU A 199 1.08 -9.32 1.23
CA GLU A 199 1.59 -8.01 0.77
C GLU A 199 2.94 -7.66 1.42
N GLY A 200 3.07 -7.85 2.74
CA GLY A 200 4.28 -7.53 3.49
C GLY A 200 5.30 -8.66 3.55
N LEU A 201 4.93 -9.88 3.13
CA LEU A 201 5.80 -11.05 3.18
C LEU A 201 7.18 -10.80 2.53
N PRO A 202 7.30 -10.20 1.33
CA PRO A 202 8.61 -9.94 0.73
C PRO A 202 9.52 -9.05 1.57
N SER A 203 8.96 -8.12 2.34
CA SER A 203 9.72 -7.18 3.17
C SER A 203 10.16 -7.81 4.50
N ILE A 204 9.27 -8.58 5.13
CA ILE A 204 9.54 -9.17 6.45
C ILE A 204 10.23 -10.54 6.37
N SER A 205 10.10 -11.26 5.24
CA SER A 205 10.53 -12.66 5.14
C SER A 205 11.95 -12.85 5.65
N GLN A 206 12.92 -12.04 5.24
CA GLN A 206 14.31 -12.19 5.68
C GLN A 206 14.52 -12.20 7.21
N TYR A 207 13.60 -11.63 7.99
CA TYR A 207 13.66 -11.57 9.46
C TYR A 207 12.92 -12.70 10.16
N ILE A 208 12.07 -13.45 9.45
CA ILE A 208 11.31 -14.58 10.01
C ILE A 208 12.24 -15.78 10.16
N GLY A 209 12.26 -16.39 11.35
CA GLY A 209 13.12 -17.54 11.64
C GLY A 209 12.63 -18.86 11.03
N PRO A 210 13.43 -19.92 11.13
CA PRO A 210 13.13 -21.22 10.55
C PRO A 210 11.89 -21.90 11.17
N LYS A 211 11.52 -21.57 12.42
CA LYS A 211 10.37 -22.18 13.11
C LYS A 211 9.03 -21.97 12.40
N ARG A 212 8.94 -20.99 11.50
CA ARG A 212 7.71 -20.64 10.78
C ARG A 212 7.78 -20.87 9.28
N ARG A 213 8.74 -21.65 8.80
CA ARG A 213 8.91 -21.97 7.37
C ARG A 213 8.64 -23.44 7.10
N VAL A 214 7.98 -23.72 5.99
CA VAL A 214 7.69 -25.07 5.51
C VAL A 214 8.13 -25.15 4.04
N ASN A 215 9.13 -25.98 3.77
CA ASN A 215 9.60 -26.24 2.40
C ASN A 215 8.68 -27.27 1.74
N ILE A 216 7.75 -26.81 0.92
CA ILE A 216 6.74 -27.64 0.28
C ILE A 216 7.15 -28.03 -1.14
N LEU A 217 6.64 -29.18 -1.60
CA LEU A 217 6.86 -29.67 -2.96
C LEU A 217 5.93 -28.97 -3.96
N LYS A 218 6.25 -29.11 -5.25
CA LYS A 218 5.53 -28.46 -6.34
C LYS A 218 4.05 -28.87 -6.35
N GLU A 219 3.79 -30.16 -6.26
CA GLU A 219 2.46 -30.78 -6.24
C GLU A 219 1.62 -30.30 -5.04
N ASP A 220 2.23 -30.15 -3.88
CA ASP A 220 1.59 -29.68 -2.67
C ASP A 220 1.29 -28.18 -2.74
N LEU A 221 2.18 -27.39 -3.35
CA LEU A 221 1.93 -25.98 -3.63
C LEU A 221 0.77 -25.80 -4.61
N ILE A 222 0.70 -26.61 -5.66
CA ILE A 222 -0.43 -26.63 -6.59
C ILE A 222 -1.72 -26.98 -5.84
N LEU A 223 -1.69 -27.99 -4.96
CA LEU A 223 -2.85 -28.40 -4.17
C LEU A 223 -3.41 -27.25 -3.31
N VAL A 224 -2.57 -26.53 -2.57
CA VAL A 224 -3.04 -25.39 -1.75
C VAL A 224 -3.55 -24.22 -2.59
N LEU A 225 -2.95 -23.99 -3.77
CA LEU A 225 -3.37 -22.94 -4.68
C LEU A 225 -4.71 -23.24 -5.35
N GLN A 226 -4.96 -24.51 -5.71
CA GLN A 226 -6.23 -24.93 -6.31
C GLN A 226 -7.40 -24.96 -5.29
N ASN A 227 -7.09 -25.11 -4.00
CA ASN A 227 -8.06 -25.12 -2.90
C ASN A 227 -8.11 -23.77 -2.15
N ASP A 228 -8.45 -22.71 -2.89
CA ASP A 228 -8.53 -21.33 -2.39
C ASP A 228 -9.77 -21.01 -1.53
N ASN A 229 -10.71 -21.94 -1.38
CA ASN A 229 -11.91 -21.75 -0.57
C ASN A 229 -11.53 -21.68 0.94
N PRO A 230 -11.75 -20.53 1.61
CA PRO A 230 -11.42 -20.36 3.03
C PRO A 230 -12.09 -21.37 3.96
N SER A 231 -13.31 -21.79 3.63
CA SER A 231 -14.15 -22.64 4.46
C SER A 231 -13.86 -24.13 4.31
N ASN A 232 -13.11 -24.52 3.26
CA ASN A 232 -12.78 -25.92 2.99
C ASN A 232 -11.30 -26.05 2.57
N PRO A 233 -10.35 -25.79 3.50
CA PRO A 233 -8.93 -25.96 3.22
C PRO A 233 -8.59 -27.45 3.05
N PRO A 234 -7.56 -27.79 2.25
CA PRO A 234 -7.21 -29.18 1.99
C PRO A 234 -6.69 -29.88 3.25
N ASP A 235 -7.12 -31.12 3.45
CA ASP A 235 -6.69 -31.98 4.56
C ASP A 235 -5.20 -32.35 4.38
N ILE A 236 -4.43 -32.32 5.48
CA ILE A 236 -3.01 -32.68 5.50
C ILE A 236 -2.76 -34.06 4.89
N LYS A 237 -3.69 -35.00 4.98
CA LYS A 237 -3.58 -36.35 4.40
C LYS A 237 -3.50 -36.36 2.87
N LEU A 238 -3.94 -35.29 2.20
CA LEU A 238 -3.88 -35.17 0.74
C LEU A 238 -2.50 -34.75 0.23
N PHE A 239 -1.63 -34.29 1.12
CA PHE A 239 -0.29 -33.81 0.78
C PHE A 239 0.69 -34.98 0.67
N SER A 240 1.84 -34.73 0.04
CA SER A 240 2.95 -35.68 0.02
C SER A 240 3.41 -36.09 1.44
N GLU A 241 3.99 -37.28 1.58
CA GLU A 241 4.58 -37.73 2.85
C GLU A 241 5.63 -36.75 3.38
N HIS A 242 6.37 -36.10 2.47
CA HIS A 242 7.33 -35.05 2.80
C HIS A 242 6.67 -33.90 3.56
N THR A 243 5.61 -33.30 2.99
CA THR A 243 4.91 -32.19 3.62
C THR A 243 4.19 -32.64 4.89
N GLN A 244 3.60 -33.84 4.92
CA GLN A 244 2.97 -34.40 6.12
C GLN A 244 3.97 -34.51 7.29
N ASN A 245 5.19 -34.98 7.04
CA ASN A 245 6.23 -35.08 8.05
C ASN A 245 6.68 -33.70 8.56
N LEU A 246 6.82 -32.71 7.66
CA LEU A 246 7.18 -31.35 8.05
C LEU A 246 6.14 -30.67 8.94
N VAL A 247 4.85 -30.93 8.72
CA VAL A 247 3.76 -30.26 9.47
C VAL A 247 3.27 -31.02 10.70
N LYS A 248 3.77 -32.24 10.93
CA LYS A 248 3.38 -33.10 12.07
C LYS A 248 3.64 -32.42 13.41
N ASP A 249 4.88 -31.97 13.62
CA ASP A 249 5.34 -31.31 14.85
C ASP A 249 5.39 -29.78 14.71
N PHE A 250 4.82 -29.24 13.63
CA PHE A 250 4.78 -27.81 13.35
C PHE A 250 3.61 -27.13 14.08
N ALA A 251 3.85 -26.02 14.76
CA ALA A 251 2.81 -25.35 15.55
C ALA A 251 1.67 -24.78 14.66
N THR A 252 0.42 -24.82 15.14
CA THR A 252 -0.73 -24.23 14.42
C THR A 252 -0.58 -22.72 14.16
N GLY A 253 -1.27 -22.27 13.11
CA GLY A 253 -1.42 -20.87 12.71
C GLY A 253 -0.56 -20.47 11.51
N SER A 254 -0.22 -19.19 11.43
CA SER A 254 0.42 -18.60 10.26
C SER A 254 1.87 -19.08 10.08
N CYS A 255 2.25 -19.31 8.83
CA CYS A 255 3.58 -19.76 8.43
C CYS A 255 3.94 -19.23 7.04
N ILE A 256 5.16 -19.50 6.60
CA ILE A 256 5.65 -19.26 5.25
C ILE A 256 5.77 -20.60 4.55
N LEU A 257 5.11 -20.74 3.40
CA LEU A 257 5.29 -21.85 2.48
C LEU A 257 6.37 -21.45 1.49
N GLU A 258 7.42 -22.25 1.39
CA GLU A 258 8.57 -22.00 0.54
C GLU A 258 8.66 -23.12 -0.49
N TYR A 259 8.75 -22.73 -1.76
CA TYR A 259 9.03 -23.61 -2.86
C TYR A 259 10.25 -23.10 -3.61
N GLN A 260 11.18 -24.01 -3.89
CA GLN A 260 12.34 -23.74 -4.71
C GLN A 260 12.48 -24.83 -5.76
N ASP A 261 12.42 -24.43 -7.02
CA ASP A 261 12.75 -25.28 -8.15
C ASP A 261 14.26 -25.21 -8.41
N THR A 262 14.90 -26.38 -8.49
CA THR A 262 16.35 -26.48 -8.75
C THR A 262 16.68 -26.36 -10.23
N GLU A 263 15.75 -26.67 -11.13
CA GLU A 263 15.99 -26.63 -12.57
C GLU A 263 15.82 -25.20 -13.13
N SER A 264 14.72 -24.53 -12.75
CA SER A 264 14.40 -23.18 -13.25
C SER A 264 14.92 -22.05 -12.35
N ASN A 265 15.49 -22.35 -11.18
CA ASN A 265 15.80 -21.39 -10.11
C ASN A 265 14.58 -20.58 -9.62
N LEU A 266 13.35 -21.02 -9.92
CA LEU A 266 12.13 -20.38 -9.46
C LEU A 266 12.01 -20.52 -7.94
N LYS A 267 11.86 -19.40 -7.23
CA LYS A 267 11.59 -19.36 -5.79
C LYS A 267 10.25 -18.68 -5.55
N LEU A 268 9.36 -19.39 -4.86
CA LEU A 268 8.05 -18.87 -4.47
C LEU A 268 7.91 -18.89 -2.95
N THR A 269 7.38 -17.82 -2.39
CA THR A 269 7.09 -17.69 -0.95
C THR A 269 5.67 -17.20 -0.76
N LEU A 270 4.88 -17.96 -0.02
CA LEU A 270 3.48 -17.67 0.24
C LEU A 270 3.21 -17.66 1.74
N VAL A 271 2.27 -16.82 2.18
CA VAL A 271 1.73 -16.94 3.53
C VAL A 271 0.85 -18.18 3.57
N GLY A 272 1.19 -19.09 4.45
CA GLY A 272 0.41 -20.28 4.76
C GLY A 272 -0.31 -20.18 6.09
N TRP A 273 -1.23 -21.11 6.29
CA TRP A 273 -1.86 -21.38 7.58
C TRP A 273 -1.95 -22.88 7.83
N ARG A 274 -1.31 -23.31 8.91
CA ARG A 274 -1.37 -24.68 9.40
C ARG A 274 -2.52 -24.78 10.41
N GLY A 275 -3.61 -25.41 10.00
CA GLY A 275 -4.70 -25.84 10.87
C GLY A 275 -4.35 -27.13 11.63
N VAL A 276 -5.32 -27.65 12.40
CA VAL A 276 -5.12 -28.92 13.13
C VAL A 276 -5.02 -30.11 12.15
N HIS A 277 -5.85 -30.10 11.10
CA HIS A 277 -5.91 -31.15 10.08
C HIS A 277 -5.77 -30.61 8.66
N SER A 278 -5.44 -29.32 8.49
CA SER A 278 -5.43 -28.68 7.18
C SER A 278 -4.23 -27.77 6.98
N LEU A 279 -3.88 -27.53 5.72
CA LEU A 279 -2.86 -26.56 5.32
C LEU A 279 -3.42 -25.69 4.20
N ARG A 280 -3.32 -24.37 4.32
CA ARG A 280 -3.91 -23.42 3.37
C ARG A 280 -2.92 -22.34 2.96
N ALA A 281 -3.02 -21.84 1.73
CA ALA A 281 -2.38 -20.60 1.29
C ALA A 281 -3.30 -19.37 1.45
N TYR A 282 -2.73 -18.24 1.88
CA TYR A 282 -3.38 -16.93 1.96
C TYR A 282 -2.93 -16.08 0.77
N THR A 283 -3.51 -16.34 -0.40
CA THR A 283 -3.26 -15.60 -1.62
C THR A 283 -4.55 -15.03 -2.19
N ALA A 284 -4.46 -13.86 -2.83
CA ALA A 284 -5.57 -13.34 -3.61
C ALA A 284 -5.73 -14.15 -4.89
N THR A 285 -6.95 -14.22 -5.44
CA THR A 285 -7.23 -14.97 -6.67
C THR A 285 -6.31 -14.61 -7.84
N PRO A 286 -6.00 -13.32 -8.13
CA PRO A 286 -5.07 -12.97 -9.21
C PRO A 286 -3.67 -13.55 -9.00
N ASP A 287 -3.17 -13.53 -7.76
CA ASP A 287 -1.86 -14.09 -7.41
C ASP A 287 -1.87 -15.61 -7.55
N THR A 288 -2.94 -16.28 -7.11
CA THR A 288 -3.12 -17.73 -7.27
C THR A 288 -3.01 -18.13 -8.74
N VAL A 289 -3.67 -17.41 -9.65
CA VAL A 289 -3.58 -17.66 -11.11
C VAL A 289 -2.15 -17.48 -11.60
N HIS A 290 -1.48 -16.42 -11.14
CA HIS A 290 -0.09 -16.17 -11.52
C HIS A 290 0.84 -17.29 -11.07
N TYR A 291 0.73 -17.74 -9.81
CA TYR A 291 1.55 -18.83 -9.28
C TYR A 291 1.28 -20.15 -9.97
N LEU A 292 0.01 -20.51 -10.21
CA LEU A 292 -0.34 -21.72 -10.97
C LEU A 292 0.27 -21.70 -12.38
N ARG A 293 0.24 -20.54 -13.06
CA ARG A 293 0.89 -20.38 -14.37
C ARG A 293 2.40 -20.55 -14.30
N LEU A 294 3.08 -19.97 -13.31
CA LEU A 294 4.52 -20.15 -13.12
C LEU A 294 4.90 -21.61 -12.85
N LEU A 295 4.02 -22.35 -12.16
CA LEU A 295 4.20 -23.78 -11.87
C LEU A 295 3.84 -24.68 -13.06
N GLY A 296 3.27 -24.13 -14.15
CA GLY A 296 2.76 -24.92 -15.28
C GLY A 296 1.54 -25.77 -14.90
N ALA A 297 0.78 -25.35 -13.90
CA ALA A 297 -0.41 -26.05 -13.41
C ALA A 297 -1.68 -25.53 -14.06
N ASP A 298 -2.75 -26.34 -13.98
CA ASP A 298 -4.06 -25.93 -14.46
C ASP A 298 -4.64 -24.79 -13.62
N TYR A 299 -5.06 -23.73 -14.32
CA TYR A 299 -5.74 -22.56 -13.78
C TYR A 299 -7.10 -22.30 -14.45
N SER A 300 -7.62 -23.25 -15.25
CA SER A 300 -8.91 -23.10 -15.96
C SER A 300 -10.09 -22.81 -15.03
N LYS A 301 -10.03 -23.26 -13.77
CA LYS A 301 -10.99 -22.87 -12.71
C LYS A 301 -11.19 -21.35 -12.60
N TYR A 302 -10.14 -20.58 -12.88
CA TYR A 302 -10.13 -19.12 -12.76
C TYR A 302 -10.36 -18.39 -14.08
N ASP A 303 -10.20 -19.09 -15.21
CA ASP A 303 -10.34 -18.53 -16.55
C ASP A 303 -11.81 -18.55 -17.02
N VAL A 304 -12.68 -18.00 -16.16
CA VAL A 304 -14.11 -17.85 -16.45
C VAL A 304 -14.34 -16.56 -17.23
N ASN A 305 -14.70 -16.72 -18.51
CA ASN A 305 -15.12 -15.59 -19.34
C ASN A 305 -16.39 -14.97 -18.74
N LYS A 306 -16.26 -13.75 -18.18
CA LYS A 306 -17.37 -13.00 -17.58
C LYS A 306 -18.54 -12.75 -18.56
N PHE A 307 -18.29 -12.80 -19.86
CA PHE A 307 -19.30 -12.63 -20.91
C PHE A 307 -20.04 -13.92 -21.30
N LYS A 308 -19.50 -15.11 -20.95
CA LYS A 308 -20.20 -16.39 -21.15
C LYS A 308 -21.14 -16.72 -19.99
N LYS A 309 -20.80 -16.33 -18.76
CA LYS A 309 -21.65 -16.60 -17.58
C LYS A 309 -23.04 -15.95 -17.63
N ALA A 310 -23.25 -14.98 -18.53
CA ALA A 310 -24.54 -14.32 -18.75
C ALA A 310 -25.48 -15.10 -19.70
N SER A 311 -24.99 -16.07 -20.48
CA SER A 311 -25.84 -16.90 -21.36
C SER A 311 -26.48 -18.10 -20.65
N ASP A 312 -25.95 -18.49 -19.49
CA ASP A 312 -26.33 -19.74 -18.82
C ASP A 312 -27.27 -19.50 -17.60
N VAL A 313 -27.87 -18.30 -17.49
CA VAL A 313 -28.81 -17.94 -16.39
C VAL A 313 -30.20 -17.57 -16.93
N SER A 314 -30.54 -17.92 -18.17
CA SER A 314 -31.85 -17.61 -18.75
C SER A 314 -32.79 -18.81 -18.85
N ASP A 315 -32.86 -19.65 -17.82
CA ASP A 315 -33.91 -20.68 -17.69
C ASP A 315 -34.17 -20.99 -16.20
N GLU A 316 -34.60 -19.98 -15.42
CA GLU A 316 -35.55 -20.15 -14.31
C GLU A 316 -35.89 -18.79 -13.65
N ALA A 317 -37.19 -18.46 -13.68
CA ALA A 317 -37.92 -17.40 -12.96
C ALA A 317 -38.00 -15.99 -13.58
N ASP A 318 -39.02 -15.79 -14.44
CA ASP A 318 -39.87 -14.59 -14.42
C ASP A 318 -40.71 -14.61 -13.11
N THR A 319 -40.70 -13.59 -12.24
CA THR A 319 -41.58 -12.42 -12.36
C THR A 319 -41.26 -11.37 -11.26
N ASN A 320 -41.31 -10.10 -11.66
CA ASN A 320 -41.53 -8.86 -10.87
C ASN A 320 -40.44 -8.32 -9.90
N ASN A 321 -39.59 -7.41 -10.38
CA ASN A 321 -39.78 -5.94 -10.20
C ASN A 321 -38.62 -5.14 -10.82
N VAL A 322 -38.98 -4.00 -11.42
CA VAL A 322 -38.09 -3.06 -12.12
C VAL A 322 -37.67 -1.93 -11.17
N ALA A 323 -36.48 -1.37 -11.44
CA ALA A 323 -35.86 -0.14 -10.90
C ALA A 323 -35.05 -0.33 -9.58
N GLU A 324 -33.80 0.14 -9.42
CA GLU A 324 -33.05 1.26 -10.00
C GLU A 324 -31.56 0.94 -10.16
N VAL A 325 -30.94 1.56 -11.17
CA VAL A 325 -29.50 1.58 -11.42
C VAL A 325 -28.82 2.62 -10.53
N SER A 326 -27.87 2.22 -9.69
CA SER A 326 -26.88 3.14 -9.11
C SER A 326 -25.50 2.51 -8.91
N GLN A 327 -24.54 3.19 -9.52
CA GLN A 327 -23.09 3.12 -9.51
C GLN A 327 -22.40 2.24 -8.43
N CYS A 328 -21.64 1.25 -8.92
CA CYS A 328 -20.75 0.41 -8.12
C CYS A 328 -19.49 1.20 -7.71
N SER A 329 -19.42 1.56 -6.43
CA SER A 329 -18.19 1.93 -5.75
C SER A 329 -17.62 0.69 -5.08
N THR A 330 -16.36 0.38 -5.38
CA THR A 330 -15.61 -0.75 -4.82
C THR A 330 -15.45 -0.59 -3.31
N SER A 331 -16.16 -1.40 -2.55
CA SER A 331 -15.87 -1.66 -1.14
C SER A 331 -15.76 -3.17 -0.93
N GLU A 332 -14.54 -3.62 -0.65
CA GLU A 332 -14.24 -4.99 -0.27
C GLU A 332 -14.88 -5.28 1.10
N LYS A 333 -15.84 -6.20 1.14
CA LYS A 333 -16.31 -6.83 2.37
C LYS A 333 -15.88 -8.30 2.37
N GLU A 334 -14.90 -8.63 3.21
CA GLU A 334 -14.71 -10.01 3.68
C GLU A 334 -15.75 -10.34 4.77
N PRO A 335 -16.20 -11.60 4.89
CA PRO A 335 -17.27 -11.97 5.80
C PRO A 335 -16.73 -12.19 7.23
N ASN A 336 -17.33 -11.49 8.20
CA ASN A 336 -17.28 -11.87 9.61
C ASN A 336 -18.63 -12.50 9.97
N GLY A 337 -18.62 -13.80 10.26
CA GLY A 337 -19.64 -14.43 11.10
C GLY A 337 -19.22 -14.26 12.56
N ASP A 338 -20.06 -13.58 13.35
CA ASP A 338 -20.66 -14.16 14.54
C ASP A 338 -21.53 -13.11 15.23
N LYS A 339 -22.80 -13.48 15.40
CA LYS A 339 -23.77 -12.79 16.23
C LYS A 339 -23.46 -13.16 17.68
N GLU A 340 -23.33 -12.17 18.56
CA GLU A 340 -23.66 -12.38 19.97
C GLU A 340 -24.35 -11.15 20.55
N ASN A 341 -25.36 -11.47 21.35
CA ASN A 341 -26.40 -10.61 21.90
C ASN A 341 -25.83 -9.58 22.86
N ASN A 342 -26.36 -8.36 22.84
CA ASN A 342 -26.32 -7.49 24.01
C ASN A 342 -27.76 -7.15 24.39
N SER A 343 -28.20 -7.76 25.48
CA SER A 343 -29.47 -7.51 26.15
C SER A 343 -29.46 -6.12 26.79
N ASP A 344 -30.50 -5.36 26.50
CA ASP A 344 -30.87 -4.13 27.17
C ASP A 344 -30.90 -4.30 28.70
N VAL A 345 -30.21 -3.41 29.41
CA VAL A 345 -30.55 -3.07 30.80
C VAL A 345 -30.77 -1.57 30.84
N SER A 346 -32.04 -1.22 30.73
CA SER A 346 -32.60 0.08 31.09
C SER A 346 -32.50 0.30 32.60
N ILE A 347 -31.84 1.39 33.01
CA ILE A 347 -32.02 1.97 34.35
C ILE A 347 -32.52 3.40 34.17
N ASN A 348 -33.81 3.56 34.44
CA ASN A 348 -34.42 4.82 34.82
C ASN A 348 -33.86 5.26 36.17
N GLU A 349 -33.47 6.53 36.31
CA GLU A 349 -33.65 7.22 37.57
C GLU A 349 -33.80 8.73 37.34
N ALA A 350 -35.05 9.17 37.42
CA ALA A 350 -35.40 10.56 37.66
C ALA A 350 -35.45 10.76 39.18
N SER A 351 -34.73 11.76 39.70
CA SER A 351 -35.08 12.38 40.98
C SER A 351 -34.94 13.89 40.92
N LYS A 352 -35.90 14.51 41.60
CA LYS A 352 -36.34 15.89 41.58
C LYS A 352 -35.38 16.85 42.30
N ILE A 353 -35.29 18.06 41.76
CA ILE A 353 -35.60 19.36 42.38
C ILE A 353 -35.18 19.54 43.85
N ASN A 354 -34.28 20.51 44.11
CA ASN A 354 -34.59 21.67 44.98
C ASN A 354 -33.61 22.83 44.82
N SER A 355 -34.21 24.04 44.81
CA SER A 355 -33.69 25.40 45.10
C SER A 355 -32.38 25.46 45.89
N THR A 356 -31.47 26.40 45.63
CA THR A 356 -31.65 27.86 45.78
C THR A 356 -30.57 28.60 45.01
#